data_AF-A0A8T4PBU2-F1
#
_entry.id   AF-A0A8T4PBU2-F1
#
_cell.length_a   1.000
_cell.length_b   1.000
_cell.length_c   1.000
_cell.angle_alpha   90.00
_cell.angle_beta   90.00
_cell.angle_gamma   90.00
#
_symmetry.space_group_name_H-M   'P 1'
#
loop_
_entity.id
_entity.type
_entity.pdbx_description
1 polymer ?
#
loop_
_entity_poly.entity_id
_entity_poly.type
_entity_poly.pdbx_seq_one_letter_code
_entity_poly.pdbx_strand_id
1 'polypeptide(L)'
;MSKKKSVAIFGFFLMLVLASSFAFAATNVQNSNQGVKNTPGAITNLVTTFLNGVAMNTEPILKWFLGDTPTGELLLVKFLFFIILLAIIYYAVRQVPTLGDNSGVTWIISIITSILAIRLLSESYLIEFIWLPTGVLGITLICILPFIIFFYFIESFDASLVRKVGWSLFTLVYIMLAMLRWKDLATGQNGIFGLEVNPVFANLGWVYLITAVLAILAVFLDRPVRKMIIGSQAEATRGAANLTARGELREEIKRLSTALANAPNNKEASKIKKRIRDIERRIKELY
;
A
#
# COMPACT_ATOMS: atom_id res chain seq x y z
N MET A 1 23.26 5.23 -27.37
CA MET A 1 23.81 4.96 -26.01
C MET A 1 23.08 3.75 -25.45
N SER A 2 23.76 2.67 -25.03
CA SER A 2 23.05 1.45 -24.62
C SER A 2 22.24 1.69 -23.34
N LYS A 3 21.03 1.10 -23.23
CA LYS A 3 20.14 1.23 -22.05
C LYS A 3 20.86 0.98 -20.71
N LYS A 4 21.90 0.14 -20.72
CA LYS A 4 22.76 -0.13 -19.55
C LYS A 4 23.57 1.09 -19.10
N LYS A 5 24.09 1.90 -20.05
CA LYS A 5 24.90 3.08 -19.72
C LYS A 5 24.08 4.22 -19.11
N SER A 6 22.85 4.46 -19.59
CA SER A 6 21.98 5.50 -19.02
C SER A 6 21.50 5.14 -17.60
N VAL A 7 21.18 3.87 -17.35
CA VAL A 7 20.81 3.38 -16.01
C VAL A 7 22.01 3.46 -15.05
N ALA A 8 23.21 3.12 -15.52
CA ALA A 8 24.43 3.21 -14.71
C ALA A 8 24.77 4.66 -14.32
N ILE A 9 24.63 5.62 -15.23
CA ILE A 9 24.91 7.04 -14.95
C ILE A 9 23.89 7.63 -13.98
N PHE A 10 22.60 7.32 -14.16
CA PHE A 10 21.57 7.76 -13.21
C PHE A 10 21.76 7.13 -11.82
N GLY A 11 22.07 5.83 -11.78
CA GLY A 11 22.38 5.14 -10.52
C GLY A 11 23.62 5.69 -9.82
N PHE A 12 24.67 6.04 -10.59
CA PHE A 12 25.87 6.68 -10.05
C PHE A 12 25.58 8.08 -9.49
N PHE A 13 24.80 8.89 -10.22
CA PHE A 13 24.37 10.20 -9.74
C PHE A 13 23.55 10.07 -8.45
N LEU A 14 22.58 9.15 -8.40
CA LEU A 14 21.78 8.89 -7.21
C LEU A 14 22.65 8.43 -6.03
N MET A 15 23.60 7.51 -6.24
CA MET A 15 24.54 7.09 -5.21
C MET A 15 25.40 8.23 -4.71
N LEU A 16 25.86 9.13 -5.59
CA LEU A 16 26.72 10.25 -5.22
C LEU A 16 25.95 11.26 -4.37
N VAL A 17 24.69 11.53 -4.72
CA VAL A 17 23.78 12.37 -3.91
C VAL A 17 23.50 11.72 -2.55
N LEU A 18 23.24 10.42 -2.51
CA LEU A 18 23.01 9.70 -1.25
C LEU A 18 24.28 9.66 -0.39
N ALA A 19 25.45 9.43 -0.98
CA ALA A 19 26.72 9.37 -0.27
C ALA A 19 27.12 10.73 0.32
N SER A 20 26.93 11.84 -0.41
CA SER A 20 27.19 13.18 0.11
C SER A 20 26.24 13.54 1.25
N SER A 21 24.99 13.12 1.16
CA SER A 21 23.97 13.28 2.20
C SER A 21 24.33 12.52 3.48
N PHE A 22 24.78 11.27 3.34
CA PHE A 22 25.23 10.45 4.46
C PHE A 22 26.50 11.00 5.11
N ALA A 23 27.47 11.48 4.31
CA ALA A 23 28.69 12.09 4.83
C ALA A 23 28.38 13.33 5.67
N PHE A 24 27.46 14.18 5.23
CA PHE A 24 27.05 15.38 5.97
C PHE A 24 26.25 15.06 7.24
N ALA A 25 25.39 14.02 7.21
CA ALA A 25 24.71 13.58 8.42
C ALA A 25 25.68 13.01 9.45
N ALA A 26 26.69 12.25 9.01
CA ALA A 26 27.70 11.68 9.90
C ALA A 26 28.56 12.76 10.58
N THR A 27 28.97 13.80 9.85
CA THR A 27 29.76 14.91 10.42
C THR A 27 28.96 15.72 11.46
N ASN A 28 27.65 15.89 11.25
CA ASN A 28 26.80 16.60 12.21
C ASN A 28 26.42 15.77 13.44
N VAL A 29 26.31 14.44 13.31
CA VAL A 29 26.12 13.54 14.47
C VAL A 29 27.34 13.58 15.40
N GLN A 30 28.54 13.75 14.84
CA GLN A 30 29.76 13.85 15.64
C GLN A 30 29.83 15.16 16.45
N ASN A 31 29.24 16.25 15.94
CA ASN A 31 29.16 17.54 16.62
C ASN A 31 28.05 17.61 17.70
N SER A 32 27.02 16.75 17.63
CA SER A 32 25.93 16.72 18.62
C SER A 32 26.20 15.86 19.86
N ASN A 33 27.32 15.13 19.91
CA ASN A 33 27.69 14.23 21.00
C ASN A 33 28.11 14.91 22.33
N GLN A 34 28.01 16.23 22.46
CA GLN A 34 28.28 16.91 23.74
C GLN A 34 27.06 17.10 24.66
N GLY A 35 25.86 16.57 24.35
CA GLY A 35 24.74 16.70 25.29
C GLY A 35 23.42 15.97 25.03
N VAL A 36 23.35 15.01 24.10
CA VAL A 36 22.08 14.34 23.76
C VAL A 36 21.79 13.22 24.75
N LYS A 37 21.09 13.55 25.85
CA LYS A 37 20.36 12.56 26.66
C LYS A 37 19.29 11.91 25.79
N ASN A 38 19.11 10.58 25.91
CA ASN A 38 18.18 9.74 25.15
C ASN A 38 16.70 10.20 25.20
N THR A 39 16.36 11.29 24.52
CA THR A 39 14.97 11.73 24.33
C THR A 39 14.44 11.21 22.99
N PRO A 40 13.12 10.93 22.88
CA PRO A 40 12.45 10.53 21.63
C PRO A 40 12.67 11.47 20.42
N GLY A 41 13.33 12.62 20.60
CA GLY A 41 13.72 13.54 19.53
C GLY A 41 15.01 13.17 18.78
N ALA A 42 15.73 12.11 19.19
CA ALA A 42 17.00 11.75 18.54
C ALA A 42 16.82 11.35 17.05
N ILE A 43 15.76 10.59 16.74
CA ILE A 43 15.46 10.18 15.36
C ILE A 43 14.98 11.37 14.53
N THR A 44 14.12 12.22 15.08
CA THR A 44 13.66 13.43 14.38
C THR A 44 14.83 14.36 14.10
N ASN A 45 15.76 14.53 15.04
CA ASN A 45 16.95 15.36 14.85
C ASN A 45 17.93 14.78 13.82
N LEU A 46 18.09 13.45 13.77
CA LEU A 46 18.93 12.80 12.76
C LEU A 46 18.33 12.96 11.36
N VAL A 47 17.01 12.78 11.22
CA VAL A 47 16.31 12.97 9.94
C VAL A 47 16.39 14.43 9.50
N THR A 48 16.10 15.40 10.38
CA THR A 48 16.17 16.82 10.02
C THR A 48 17.60 17.24 9.68
N THR A 49 18.61 16.75 10.40
CA THR A 49 20.02 17.04 10.12
C THR A 49 20.48 16.45 8.79
N PHE A 50 20.07 15.20 8.48
CA PHE A 50 20.33 14.59 7.17
C PHE A 50 19.67 15.39 6.05
N LEU A 51 18.37 15.70 6.20
CA LEU A 51 17.62 16.46 5.21
C LEU A 51 18.20 17.85 4.99
N ASN A 52 18.60 18.55 6.05
CA ASN A 52 19.26 19.85 5.97
C ASN A 52 20.62 19.74 5.27
N GLY A 53 21.35 18.64 5.47
CA GLY A 53 22.62 18.39 4.79
C GLY A 53 22.51 18.12 3.31
N VAL A 54 21.51 17.34 2.92
CA VAL A 54 21.17 17.15 1.50
C VAL A 54 20.79 18.50 0.92
N ALA A 55 19.89 19.21 1.60
CA ALA A 55 19.37 20.50 1.16
C ALA A 55 20.53 21.46 0.94
N MET A 56 21.37 21.77 1.92
CA MET A 56 22.43 22.79 1.76
C MET A 56 23.41 22.52 0.61
N ASN A 57 23.76 21.25 0.35
CA ASN A 57 24.70 20.90 -0.73
C ASN A 57 24.04 20.83 -2.12
N THR A 58 22.76 20.50 -2.17
CA THR A 58 22.03 20.34 -3.43
C THR A 58 21.19 21.57 -3.78
N GLU A 59 20.89 22.42 -2.81
CA GLU A 59 20.05 23.61 -2.90
C GLU A 59 20.50 24.59 -3.99
N PRO A 60 21.79 24.90 -4.20
CA PRO A 60 22.18 25.82 -5.28
C PRO A 60 21.80 25.27 -6.66
N ILE A 61 22.00 23.96 -6.86
CA ILE A 61 21.70 23.27 -8.11
C ILE A 61 20.17 23.12 -8.24
N LEU A 62 19.51 22.66 -7.19
CA LEU A 62 18.06 22.45 -7.17
C LEU A 62 17.28 23.74 -7.31
N LYS A 63 17.69 24.85 -6.69
CA LYS A 63 17.08 26.17 -6.90
C LYS A 63 17.23 26.65 -8.33
N TRP A 64 18.36 26.38 -8.97
CA TRP A 64 18.55 26.72 -10.38
C TRP A 64 17.58 25.97 -11.30
N PHE A 65 17.33 24.68 -11.03
CA PHE A 65 16.43 23.84 -11.84
C PHE A 65 14.95 23.97 -11.48
N LEU A 66 14.61 23.95 -10.19
CA LEU A 66 13.24 23.86 -9.65
C LEU A 66 12.64 25.23 -9.29
N GLY A 67 13.46 26.29 -9.32
CA GLY A 67 13.07 27.64 -8.90
C GLY A 67 13.34 27.92 -7.43
N ASP A 68 13.19 29.18 -7.05
CA ASP A 68 13.35 29.59 -5.65
C ASP A 68 12.17 29.09 -4.80
N THR A 69 12.45 28.73 -3.56
CA THR A 69 11.47 28.24 -2.59
C THR A 69 11.78 28.79 -1.20
N PRO A 70 10.80 29.31 -0.45
CA PRO A 70 11.00 29.87 0.88
C PRO A 70 11.52 28.88 1.91
N THR A 71 11.22 27.58 1.76
CA THR A 71 11.57 26.53 2.72
C THR A 71 12.25 25.34 2.05
N GLY A 72 13.23 24.74 2.75
CA GLY A 72 13.91 23.53 2.27
C GLY A 72 12.99 22.32 2.16
N GLU A 73 11.93 22.26 2.98
CA GLU A 73 10.89 21.23 2.88
C GLU A 73 10.15 21.30 1.55
N LEU A 74 9.76 22.50 1.10
CA LEU A 74 9.08 22.69 -0.18
C LEU A 74 9.99 22.32 -1.36
N LEU A 75 11.28 22.62 -1.26
CA LEU A 75 12.30 22.23 -2.25
C LEU A 75 12.40 20.70 -2.36
N LEU A 76 12.41 20.00 -1.24
CA LEU A 76 12.42 18.54 -1.19
C LEU A 76 11.15 17.98 -1.84
N VAL A 77 9.96 18.52 -1.53
CA VAL A 77 8.70 18.07 -2.13
C VAL A 77 8.72 18.30 -3.65
N LYS A 78 9.15 19.47 -4.12
CA LYS A 78 9.33 19.75 -5.56
C LYS A 78 10.28 18.76 -6.22
N PHE A 79 11.36 18.38 -5.54
CA PHE A 79 12.32 17.40 -6.05
C PHE A 79 11.74 15.99 -6.12
N LEU A 80 11.00 15.53 -5.10
CA LEU A 80 10.31 14.24 -5.16
C LEU A 80 9.28 14.23 -6.30
N PHE A 81 8.52 15.31 -6.44
CA PHE A 81 7.54 15.45 -7.51
C PHE A 81 8.21 15.47 -8.90
N PHE A 82 9.42 16.02 -9.00
CA PHE A 82 10.25 15.96 -10.20
C PHE A 82 10.57 14.55 -10.62
N ILE A 83 11.01 13.71 -9.68
CA ILE A 83 11.31 12.32 -9.97
C ILE A 83 10.06 11.57 -10.47
N ILE A 84 8.90 11.83 -9.85
CA ILE A 84 7.62 11.21 -10.24
C ILE A 84 7.21 11.65 -11.65
N LEU A 85 7.18 12.95 -11.91
CA LEU A 85 6.82 13.48 -13.24
C LEU A 85 7.80 13.00 -14.32
N LEU A 86 9.09 12.98 -14.01
CA LEU A 86 10.11 12.47 -14.92
C LEU A 86 9.85 11.01 -15.27
N ALA A 87 9.52 10.16 -14.31
CA ALA A 87 9.21 8.75 -14.56
C ALA A 87 7.95 8.59 -15.43
N ILE A 88 6.87 9.34 -15.13
CA ILE A 88 5.61 9.27 -15.88
C ILE A 88 5.80 9.78 -17.31
N ILE A 89 6.40 10.96 -17.48
CA ILE A 89 6.64 11.57 -18.80
C ILE A 89 7.60 10.71 -19.60
N TYR A 90 8.65 10.16 -18.99
CA TYR A 90 9.56 9.23 -19.65
C TYR A 90 8.85 8.00 -20.18
N TYR A 91 7.98 7.39 -19.37
CA TYR A 91 7.20 6.26 -19.81
C TYR A 91 6.24 6.63 -20.94
N ALA A 92 5.57 7.79 -20.84
CA ALA A 92 4.64 8.27 -21.86
C ALA A 92 5.34 8.56 -23.20
N VAL A 93 6.45 9.30 -23.20
CA VAL A 93 7.20 9.63 -24.43
C VAL A 93 7.76 8.36 -25.07
N ARG A 94 8.14 7.35 -24.28
CA ARG A 94 8.62 6.07 -24.78
C ARG A 94 7.55 5.27 -25.53
N GLN A 95 6.27 5.48 -25.27
CA GLN A 95 5.18 4.81 -25.99
C GLN A 95 4.86 5.44 -27.34
N VAL A 96 5.38 6.65 -27.63
CA VAL A 96 5.12 7.34 -28.89
C VAL A 96 5.96 6.71 -30.00
N PRO A 97 5.35 6.14 -31.05
CA PRO A 97 6.10 5.64 -32.20
C PRO A 97 6.86 6.80 -32.84
N THR A 98 8.12 6.58 -33.27
CA THR A 98 9.14 7.57 -33.69
C THR A 98 9.98 8.20 -32.57
N LEU A 99 9.42 8.53 -31.41
CA LEU A 99 10.18 9.15 -30.30
C LEU A 99 10.76 8.12 -29.33
N GLY A 100 10.09 6.99 -29.14
CA GLY A 100 10.53 5.92 -28.24
C GLY A 100 11.79 5.17 -28.68
N ASP A 101 12.11 5.22 -29.98
CA ASP A 101 13.28 4.51 -30.54
C ASP A 101 14.60 5.21 -30.21
N ASN A 102 14.58 6.54 -30.10
CA ASN A 102 15.77 7.31 -29.73
C ASN A 102 15.76 7.66 -28.24
N SER A 103 16.35 6.77 -27.45
CA SER A 103 16.48 6.93 -25.99
C SER A 103 17.05 8.28 -25.53
N GLY A 104 17.95 8.90 -26.29
CA GLY A 104 18.52 10.21 -25.93
C GLY A 104 17.49 11.33 -26.05
N VAL A 105 16.75 11.33 -27.15
CA VAL A 105 15.65 12.28 -27.38
C VAL A 105 14.54 12.08 -26.35
N THR A 106 14.17 10.82 -26.05
CA THR A 106 13.20 10.51 -24.99
C THR A 106 13.62 11.15 -23.65
N TRP A 107 14.87 10.95 -23.22
CA TRP A 107 15.38 11.50 -21.97
C TRP A 107 15.37 13.03 -21.95
N ILE A 108 15.85 13.67 -23.02
CA ILE A 108 15.90 15.14 -23.12
C ILE A 108 14.49 15.72 -23.01
N ILE A 109 13.54 15.19 -23.78
CA ILE A 109 12.15 15.65 -23.75
C ILE A 109 11.56 15.46 -22.35
N SER A 110 11.75 14.30 -21.72
CA SER A 110 11.20 14.04 -20.39
C SER A 110 11.79 14.95 -19.32
N ILE A 111 13.11 15.21 -19.34
CA ILE A 111 13.77 16.11 -18.40
C ILE A 111 13.26 17.54 -18.58
N ILE A 112 13.25 18.06 -19.80
CA ILE A 112 12.82 19.43 -20.09
C ILE A 112 11.37 19.63 -19.68
N THR A 113 10.46 18.73 -20.09
CA THR A 113 9.04 18.82 -19.76
C THR A 113 8.81 18.73 -18.26
N SER A 114 9.54 17.86 -17.54
CA SER A 114 9.40 17.73 -16.07
C SER A 114 9.92 18.98 -15.34
N ILE A 115 11.06 19.54 -15.76
CA ILE A 115 11.59 20.80 -15.21
C ILE A 115 10.57 21.92 -15.45
N LEU A 116 10.04 22.03 -16.67
CA LEU A 116 9.09 23.07 -17.02
C LEU A 116 7.79 22.95 -16.23
N ALA A 117 7.26 21.73 -16.07
CA ALA A 117 6.05 21.47 -15.31
C ALA A 117 6.17 21.90 -13.84
N ILE A 118 7.33 21.70 -13.21
CA ILE A 118 7.54 22.04 -11.80
C ILE A 118 7.87 23.50 -11.60
N ARG A 119 8.67 24.07 -12.51
CA ARG A 119 9.02 25.48 -12.46
C ARG A 119 7.80 26.38 -12.61
N LEU A 120 6.80 25.94 -13.38
CA LEU A 120 5.54 26.67 -13.54
C LEU A 120 4.52 26.40 -12.42
N LEU A 121 4.80 25.45 -11.52
CA LEU A 121 3.91 25.10 -10.43
C LEU A 121 4.10 26.11 -9.29
N SER A 122 3.09 26.97 -9.08
CA SER A 122 3.12 27.92 -7.95
C SER A 122 3.08 27.16 -6.63
N GLU A 123 3.61 27.79 -5.59
CA GLU A 123 3.69 27.19 -4.25
C GLU A 123 2.31 26.92 -3.67
N SER A 124 1.35 27.83 -3.92
CA SER A 124 -0.04 27.67 -3.52
C SER A 124 -0.65 26.39 -4.11
N TYR A 125 -0.47 26.15 -5.41
CA TYR A 125 -1.01 24.97 -6.08
C TYR A 125 -0.30 23.68 -5.63
N LEU A 126 1.00 23.74 -5.32
CA LEU A 126 1.72 22.56 -4.85
C LEU A 126 1.17 22.07 -3.50
N ILE A 127 0.98 23.00 -2.56
CA ILE A 127 0.43 22.70 -1.25
C ILE A 127 -0.99 22.14 -1.37
N GLU A 128 -1.84 22.80 -2.16
CA GLU A 128 -3.25 22.42 -2.28
C GLU A 128 -3.46 21.10 -3.04
N PHE A 129 -2.79 20.90 -4.18
CA PHE A 129 -3.07 19.76 -5.05
C PHE A 129 -2.27 18.51 -4.74
N ILE A 130 -1.06 18.65 -4.19
CA ILE A 130 -0.15 17.51 -3.98
C ILE A 130 -0.04 17.19 -2.50
N TRP A 131 0.17 18.21 -1.66
CA TRP A 131 0.42 17.97 -0.24
C TRP A 131 -0.84 17.54 0.52
N LEU A 132 -1.99 18.17 0.25
CA LEU A 132 -3.23 17.78 0.93
C LEU A 132 -3.63 16.33 0.65
N PRO A 133 -3.73 15.83 -0.60
CA PRO A 133 -4.13 14.45 -0.83
C PRO A 133 -3.12 13.42 -0.31
N THR A 134 -1.82 13.72 -0.39
CA THR A 134 -0.77 12.82 0.12
C THR A 134 -0.74 12.80 1.65
N GLY A 135 -0.97 13.95 2.29
CA GLY A 135 -1.15 14.05 3.74
C GLY A 135 -2.38 13.26 4.20
N VAL A 136 -3.52 13.43 3.53
CA VAL A 136 -4.75 12.66 3.82
C VAL A 136 -4.51 11.17 3.63
N LEU A 137 -3.87 10.75 2.54
CA LEU A 137 -3.56 9.35 2.28
C LEU A 137 -2.60 8.78 3.33
N GLY A 138 -1.56 9.52 3.71
CA GLY A 138 -0.61 9.12 4.74
C GLY A 138 -1.29 8.95 6.09
N ILE A 139 -2.10 9.92 6.50
CA ILE A 139 -2.89 9.86 7.74
C ILE A 139 -3.88 8.68 7.69
N THR A 140 -4.57 8.51 6.56
CA THR A 140 -5.51 7.41 6.35
C THR A 140 -4.82 6.06 6.48
N LEU A 141 -3.65 5.87 5.85
CA LEU A 141 -2.87 4.63 5.96
C LEU A 141 -2.39 4.38 7.38
N ILE A 142 -1.87 5.41 8.05
CA ILE A 142 -1.39 5.31 9.44
C ILE A 142 -2.54 4.98 10.40
N CYS A 143 -3.77 5.43 10.13
CA CYS A 143 -4.93 5.11 10.94
C CYS A 143 -5.54 3.73 10.62
N ILE A 144 -5.61 3.37 9.33
CA ILE A 144 -6.19 2.09 8.87
C ILE A 144 -5.27 0.91 9.18
N LEU A 145 -3.96 1.06 9.08
CA LEU A 145 -3.03 -0.06 9.22
C LEU A 145 -3.08 -0.70 10.62
N PRO A 146 -3.03 0.05 11.74
CA PRO A 146 -3.24 -0.51 13.08
C PRO A 146 -4.61 -1.17 13.24
N PHE A 147 -5.65 -0.62 12.62
CA PHE A 147 -6.99 -1.21 12.63
C PHE A 147 -7.01 -2.59 11.95
N ILE A 148 -6.40 -2.72 10.77
CA ILE A 148 -6.31 -3.99 10.04
C ILE A 148 -5.50 -5.01 10.84
N ILE A 149 -4.34 -4.62 11.39
CA ILE A 149 -3.51 -5.51 12.20
C ILE A 149 -4.29 -6.00 13.42
N PHE A 150 -4.97 -5.10 14.11
CA PHE A 150 -5.77 -5.44 15.28
C PHE A 150 -6.96 -6.34 14.93
N PHE A 151 -7.62 -6.10 13.79
CA PHE A 151 -8.69 -6.95 13.26
C PHE A 151 -8.22 -8.40 13.11
N TYR A 152 -7.11 -8.63 12.40
CA TYR A 152 -6.57 -9.98 12.22
C TYR A 152 -6.11 -10.61 13.53
N PHE A 153 -5.49 -9.83 14.41
CA PHE A 153 -5.10 -10.29 15.73
C PHE A 153 -6.31 -10.76 16.54
N ILE A 154 -7.39 -9.99 16.57
CA ILE A 154 -8.56 -10.35 17.37
C ILE A 154 -9.36 -11.50 16.77
N GLU A 155 -9.42 -11.60 15.44
CA GLU A 155 -10.08 -12.72 14.75
C GLU A 155 -9.38 -14.06 15.01
N SER A 156 -8.09 -14.05 15.38
CA SER A 156 -7.37 -15.27 15.75
C SER A 156 -7.89 -15.93 17.05
N PHE A 157 -8.68 -15.22 17.86
CA PHE A 157 -9.26 -15.78 19.09
C PHE A 157 -10.62 -16.42 18.84
N ASP A 158 -10.78 -17.68 19.25
CA ASP A 158 -12.07 -18.41 19.13
C ASP A 158 -13.17 -17.85 20.03
N ALA A 159 -12.79 -17.39 21.22
CA ALA A 159 -13.72 -16.93 22.25
C ALA A 159 -14.36 -15.58 21.89
N SER A 160 -15.68 -15.59 21.64
CA SER A 160 -16.44 -14.37 21.30
C SER A 160 -16.35 -13.29 22.38
N LEU A 161 -16.20 -13.67 23.66
CA LEU A 161 -16.01 -12.72 24.75
C LEU A 161 -14.69 -11.95 24.60
N VAL A 162 -13.58 -12.64 24.30
CA VAL A 162 -12.27 -12.02 24.11
C VAL A 162 -12.30 -11.04 22.95
N ARG A 163 -12.97 -11.39 21.85
CA ARG A 163 -13.12 -10.49 20.69
C ARG A 163 -13.92 -9.24 21.02
N LYS A 164 -15.07 -9.38 21.69
CA LYS A 164 -15.89 -8.24 22.12
C LYS A 164 -15.11 -7.31 23.05
N VAL A 165 -14.44 -7.87 24.05
CA VAL A 165 -13.61 -7.10 24.99
C VAL A 165 -12.45 -6.42 24.25
N GLY A 166 -11.81 -7.11 23.31
CA GLY A 166 -10.74 -6.56 22.48
C GLY A 166 -11.21 -5.35 21.65
N TRP A 167 -12.32 -5.47 20.94
CA TRP A 167 -12.90 -4.36 20.19
C TRP A 167 -13.34 -3.19 21.08
N SER A 168 -13.91 -3.46 22.26
CA SER A 168 -14.24 -2.42 23.24
C SER A 168 -13.01 -1.68 23.76
N LEU A 169 -11.93 -2.41 24.07
CA LEU A 169 -10.66 -1.81 24.50
C LEU A 169 -10.04 -0.96 23.38
N PHE A 170 -10.02 -1.47 22.15
CA PHE A 170 -9.51 -0.75 20.99
C PHE A 170 -10.30 0.54 20.73
N THR A 171 -11.64 0.46 20.84
CA THR A 171 -12.53 1.63 20.76
C THR A 171 -12.15 2.68 21.82
N LEU A 172 -11.99 2.24 23.08
CA LEU A 172 -11.63 3.11 24.20
C LEU A 172 -10.29 3.82 23.97
N VAL A 173 -9.28 3.09 23.50
CA VAL A 173 -7.94 3.65 23.17
C VAL A 173 -8.05 4.73 22.10
N TYR A 174 -8.83 4.50 21.03
CA TYR A 174 -8.99 5.48 19.96
C TYR A 174 -9.80 6.72 20.39
N ILE A 175 -10.82 6.55 21.24
CA ILE A 175 -11.53 7.68 21.84
C ILE A 175 -10.58 8.49 22.73
N MET A 176 -9.77 7.82 23.56
CA MET A 176 -8.78 8.48 24.42
C MET A 176 -7.72 9.22 23.60
N LEU A 177 -7.20 8.61 22.54
CA LEU A 177 -6.27 9.26 21.62
C LEU A 177 -6.90 10.46 20.93
N ALA A 178 -8.16 10.35 20.48
CA ALA A 178 -8.89 11.46 19.87
C ALA A 178 -8.99 12.65 20.83
N MET A 179 -9.33 12.41 22.10
CA MET A 179 -9.43 13.47 23.12
C MET A 179 -8.07 14.08 23.46
N LEU A 180 -7.02 13.26 23.63
CA LEU A 180 -5.68 13.73 23.97
C LEU A 180 -5.04 14.54 22.84
N ARG A 181 -5.27 14.14 21.58
CA ARG A 181 -4.70 14.78 20.40
C ARG A 181 -5.60 15.81 19.74
N TRP A 182 -6.81 16.05 20.25
CA TRP A 182 -7.79 16.95 19.62
C TRP A 182 -7.24 18.36 19.41
N LYS A 183 -6.47 18.87 20.37
CA LYS A 183 -5.86 20.21 20.31
C LYS A 183 -4.63 20.24 19.39
N ASP A 184 -3.81 19.21 19.44
CA ASP A 184 -2.60 19.08 18.60
C ASP A 184 -2.94 18.97 17.10
N LEU A 185 -4.09 18.38 16.79
CA LEU A 185 -4.57 18.09 15.43
C LEU A 185 -5.54 19.14 14.89
N ALA A 186 -5.80 20.20 15.66
CA ALA A 186 -6.55 21.34 15.19
C ALA A 186 -5.67 22.08 14.17
N THR A 187 -5.82 21.72 12.90
CA THR A 187 -5.21 22.44 11.77
C THR A 187 -5.62 23.91 11.89
N GLY A 188 -4.63 24.81 11.98
CA GLY A 188 -4.88 26.25 12.16
C GLY A 188 -5.86 26.81 11.12
N GLN A 189 -6.58 27.88 11.49
CA GLN A 189 -7.74 28.52 10.84
C GLN A 189 -7.77 28.70 9.30
N ASN A 190 -6.72 28.36 8.58
CA ASN A 190 -6.67 28.41 7.14
C ASN A 190 -7.32 27.13 6.61
N GLY A 191 -8.60 27.23 6.23
CA GLY A 191 -9.41 26.10 5.82
C GLY A 191 -8.79 25.23 4.71
N ILE A 192 -9.28 24.00 4.61
CA ILE A 192 -8.85 23.03 3.60
C ILE A 192 -9.27 23.59 2.22
N PHE A 193 -8.32 23.78 1.30
CA PHE A 193 -8.50 24.38 -0.03
C PHE A 193 -8.92 25.86 -0.07
N GLY A 194 -8.60 26.64 0.96
CA GLY A 194 -9.01 28.06 1.01
C GLY A 194 -10.53 28.26 1.11
N LEU A 195 -11.29 27.17 1.23
CA LEU A 195 -12.70 27.20 1.59
C LEU A 195 -12.78 27.36 3.10
N GLU A 196 -13.64 28.26 3.56
CA GLU A 196 -14.04 28.35 4.96
C GLU A 196 -14.81 27.08 5.34
N VAL A 197 -14.08 25.99 5.58
CA VAL A 197 -14.63 24.80 6.21
C VAL A 197 -14.84 25.12 7.67
N ASN A 198 -16.02 24.78 8.18
CA ASN A 198 -16.33 24.92 9.59
C ASN A 198 -15.17 24.30 10.41
N PRO A 199 -14.58 25.04 11.37
CA PRO A 199 -13.40 24.63 12.10
C PRO A 199 -13.60 23.30 12.84
N VAL A 200 -14.85 22.90 13.07
CA VAL A 200 -15.20 21.57 13.55
C VAL A 200 -14.70 20.49 12.59
N PHE A 201 -14.99 20.56 11.29
CA PHE A 201 -14.64 19.50 10.32
C PHE A 201 -13.17 19.52 9.87
N ALA A 202 -12.45 20.62 10.08
CA ALA A 202 -11.04 20.75 9.69
C ALA A 202 -10.06 20.08 10.67
N ASN A 203 -10.55 19.54 11.79
CA ASN A 203 -9.71 18.87 12.78
C ASN A 203 -9.37 17.43 12.34
N LEU A 204 -8.09 17.13 12.16
CA LEU A 204 -7.62 15.77 11.81
C LEU A 204 -7.95 14.74 12.90
N GLY A 205 -8.28 15.19 14.11
CA GLY A 205 -8.83 14.40 15.21
C GLY A 205 -10.07 13.57 14.84
N TRP A 206 -10.84 13.99 13.83
CA TRP A 206 -11.99 13.22 13.33
C TRP A 206 -11.61 11.83 12.82
N VAL A 207 -10.40 11.64 12.30
CA VAL A 207 -9.97 10.32 11.80
C VAL A 207 -9.95 9.28 12.93
N TYR A 208 -9.52 9.68 14.13
CA TYR A 208 -9.54 8.82 15.31
C TYR A 208 -10.97 8.49 15.76
N LEU A 209 -11.88 9.46 15.71
CA LEU A 209 -13.30 9.24 16.03
C LEU A 209 -13.97 8.31 15.01
N ILE A 210 -13.71 8.49 13.72
CA ILE A 210 -14.20 7.60 12.67
C ILE A 210 -13.69 6.18 12.90
N THR A 211 -12.42 6.03 13.26
CA THR A 211 -11.84 4.70 13.55
C THR A 211 -12.45 4.08 14.81
N ALA A 212 -12.76 4.88 15.84
CA ALA A 212 -13.50 4.41 17.01
C ALA A 212 -14.92 3.96 16.64
N VAL A 213 -15.63 4.70 15.78
CA VAL A 213 -16.96 4.30 15.27
C VAL A 213 -16.87 3.00 14.47
N LEU A 214 -15.85 2.84 13.61
CA LEU A 214 -15.61 1.59 12.89
C LEU A 214 -15.33 0.42 13.83
N ALA A 215 -14.59 0.65 14.92
CA ALA A 215 -14.33 -0.37 15.94
C ALA A 215 -15.62 -0.76 16.68
N ILE A 216 -16.50 0.20 17.00
CA ILE A 216 -17.84 -0.08 17.55
C ILE A 216 -18.66 -0.91 16.58
N LEU A 217 -18.68 -0.53 15.29
CA LEU A 217 -19.37 -1.31 14.26
C LEU A 217 -18.80 -2.72 14.15
N ALA A 218 -17.48 -2.90 14.26
CA ALA A 218 -16.85 -4.22 14.28
C ALA A 218 -17.34 -5.09 15.46
N VAL A 219 -17.62 -4.52 16.64
CA VAL A 219 -18.25 -5.24 17.77
C VAL A 219 -19.59 -5.85 17.35
N PHE A 220 -20.43 -5.08 16.66
CA PHE A 220 -21.75 -5.53 16.23
C PHE A 220 -21.69 -6.49 15.03
N LEU A 221 -20.71 -6.31 14.15
CA LEU A 221 -20.51 -7.10 12.93
C LEU A 221 -19.67 -8.38 13.13
N ASP A 222 -19.13 -8.62 14.33
CA ASP A 222 -18.33 -9.83 14.67
C ASP A 222 -19.02 -11.13 14.21
N ARG A 223 -20.32 -11.27 14.51
CA ARG A 223 -21.08 -12.48 14.17
C ARG A 223 -21.28 -12.66 12.66
N PRO A 224 -21.79 -11.67 11.90
CA PRO A 224 -21.90 -11.75 10.45
C PRO A 224 -20.58 -12.07 9.75
N VAL A 225 -19.50 -11.38 10.12
CA VAL A 225 -18.18 -11.52 9.49
C VAL A 225 -17.67 -12.95 9.67
N ARG A 226 -17.73 -13.48 10.90
CA ARG A 226 -17.29 -14.85 11.16
C ARG A 226 -18.13 -15.90 10.42
N LYS A 227 -19.46 -15.69 10.33
CA LYS A 227 -20.33 -16.58 9.56
C LYS A 227 -19.94 -16.61 8.08
N MET A 228 -19.58 -15.45 7.52
CA MET A 228 -19.12 -15.34 6.12
C MET A 228 -17.76 -16.03 5.92
N ILE A 229 -16.80 -15.82 6.82
CA ILE A 229 -15.47 -16.44 6.74
C ILE A 229 -15.58 -17.96 6.85
N ILE A 230 -16.27 -18.48 7.87
CA ILE A 230 -16.48 -19.93 8.05
C ILE A 230 -17.26 -20.51 6.86
N GLY A 231 -18.27 -19.81 6.36
CA GLY A 231 -19.00 -20.21 5.15
C GLY A 231 -18.08 -20.36 3.95
N SER A 232 -17.23 -19.36 3.68
CA SER A 232 -16.27 -19.40 2.57
C SER A 232 -15.23 -20.53 2.69
N GLN A 233 -14.75 -20.81 3.91
CA GLN A 233 -13.83 -21.91 4.17
C GLN A 233 -14.52 -23.27 4.02
N ALA A 234 -15.77 -23.39 4.48
CA ALA A 234 -16.56 -24.60 4.31
C ALA A 234 -16.87 -24.88 2.84
N GLU A 235 -17.18 -23.85 2.05
CA GLU A 235 -17.37 -23.96 0.60
C GLU A 235 -16.07 -24.33 -0.12
N ALA A 236 -14.95 -23.69 0.21
CA ALA A 236 -13.64 -24.04 -0.34
C ALA A 236 -13.25 -25.50 -0.02
N THR A 237 -13.49 -25.95 1.22
CA THR A 237 -13.20 -27.31 1.66
C THR A 237 -14.12 -28.33 0.98
N ARG A 238 -15.42 -28.02 0.83
CA ARG A 238 -16.37 -28.85 0.09
C ARG A 238 -16.01 -28.92 -1.40
N GLY A 239 -15.59 -27.81 -2.00
CA GLY A 239 -15.10 -27.78 -3.37
C GLY A 239 -13.88 -28.68 -3.55
N ALA A 240 -12.89 -28.59 -2.66
CA ALA A 240 -11.73 -29.47 -2.66
C ALA A 240 -12.10 -30.95 -2.45
N ALA A 241 -12.97 -31.26 -1.48
CA ALA A 241 -13.44 -32.62 -1.23
C ALA A 241 -14.22 -33.21 -2.42
N ASN A 242 -15.08 -32.41 -3.05
CA ASN A 242 -15.81 -32.81 -4.25
C ASN A 242 -14.86 -33.07 -5.43
N LEU A 243 -13.80 -32.27 -5.59
CA LEU A 243 -12.77 -32.50 -6.61
C LEU A 243 -12.01 -33.82 -6.38
N THR A 244 -11.64 -34.12 -5.14
CA THR A 244 -10.99 -35.39 -4.77
C THR A 244 -11.93 -36.58 -5.01
N ALA A 245 -13.17 -36.50 -4.52
CA ALA A 245 -14.19 -37.54 -4.73
C ALA A 245 -14.45 -37.79 -6.23
N ARG A 246 -14.46 -36.73 -7.04
CA ARG A 246 -14.58 -36.85 -8.50
C ARG A 246 -13.37 -37.51 -9.14
N GLY A 247 -12.16 -37.28 -8.63
CA GLY A 247 -10.94 -37.97 -9.05
C GLY A 247 -11.03 -39.47 -8.81
N GLU A 248 -11.42 -39.88 -7.59
CA GLU A 248 -11.59 -41.28 -7.20
C GLU A 248 -12.65 -42.00 -8.04
N LEU A 249 -13.82 -41.38 -8.24
CA LEU A 249 -14.90 -41.96 -9.06
C LEU A 249 -14.48 -42.11 -10.53
N ARG A 250 -13.69 -41.17 -11.08
CA ARG A 250 -13.14 -41.27 -12.44
C ARG A 250 -12.13 -42.41 -12.56
N GLU A 251 -11.31 -42.62 -11.53
CA GLU A 251 -10.39 -43.76 -11.48
C GLU A 251 -11.17 -45.09 -11.41
N GLU A 252 -12.24 -45.18 -10.63
CA GLU A 252 -13.10 -46.37 -10.57
C GLU A 252 -13.76 -46.65 -11.94
N ILE A 253 -14.25 -45.63 -12.66
CA ILE A 253 -14.76 -45.78 -14.04
C ILE A 253 -13.67 -46.35 -14.95
N LYS A 254 -12.43 -45.84 -14.86
CA LYS A 254 -11.32 -46.33 -15.69
C LYS A 254 -11.04 -47.81 -15.41
N ARG A 255 -11.00 -48.21 -14.13
CA ARG A 255 -10.84 -49.63 -13.72
C ARG A 255 -11.97 -50.52 -14.23
N LEU A 256 -13.22 -50.07 -14.07
CA LEU A 256 -14.40 -50.80 -14.56
C LEU A 256 -14.44 -50.88 -16.10
N SER A 257 -13.97 -49.86 -16.80
CA SER A 257 -13.89 -49.86 -18.27
C SER A 257 -12.89 -50.89 -18.78
N THR A 258 -11.74 -51.03 -18.12
CA THR A 258 -10.77 -52.10 -18.42
C THR A 258 -11.36 -53.48 -18.10
N ALA A 259 -12.08 -53.64 -16.98
CA ALA A 259 -12.76 -54.88 -16.64
C ALA A 259 -13.88 -55.24 -17.65
N LEU A 260 -14.60 -54.25 -18.15
CA LEU A 260 -15.65 -54.43 -19.17
C LEU A 260 -15.07 -54.98 -20.48
N ALA A 261 -13.90 -54.49 -20.90
CA ALA A 261 -13.21 -54.98 -22.10
C ALA A 261 -12.77 -56.45 -21.98
N ASN A 262 -12.52 -56.92 -20.75
CA ASN A 262 -12.06 -58.28 -20.46
C ASN A 262 -13.18 -59.21 -19.96
N ALA A 263 -14.45 -58.81 -20.03
CA ALA A 263 -15.56 -59.57 -19.45
C ALA A 263 -15.83 -60.88 -20.23
N PRO A 264 -15.85 -62.06 -19.55
CA PRO A 264 -15.99 -63.36 -20.21
C PRO A 264 -17.40 -63.65 -20.75
N ASN A 265 -18.42 -62.96 -20.25
CA ASN A 265 -19.80 -63.16 -20.67
C ASN A 265 -20.61 -61.83 -20.69
N ASN A 266 -21.69 -61.82 -21.48
CA ASN A 266 -22.53 -60.63 -21.66
C ASN A 266 -23.27 -60.21 -20.36
N LYS A 267 -23.50 -61.16 -19.44
CA LYS A 267 -24.17 -60.91 -18.16
C LYS A 267 -23.29 -60.06 -17.22
N GLU A 268 -22.01 -60.37 -17.14
CA GLU A 268 -21.01 -59.59 -16.39
C GLU A 268 -20.76 -58.24 -17.03
N ALA A 269 -20.65 -58.18 -18.36
CA ALA A 269 -20.52 -56.93 -19.10
C ALA A 269 -21.70 -55.97 -18.80
N SER A 270 -22.93 -56.49 -18.78
CA SER A 270 -24.13 -55.70 -18.44
C SER A 270 -24.10 -55.17 -17.00
N LYS A 271 -23.63 -55.97 -16.03
CA LYS A 271 -23.46 -55.54 -14.63
C LYS A 271 -22.42 -54.42 -14.50
N ILE A 272 -21.27 -54.56 -15.15
CA ILE A 272 -20.20 -53.54 -15.14
C ILE A 272 -20.71 -52.25 -15.78
N LYS A 273 -21.39 -52.35 -16.93
CA LYS A 273 -22.00 -51.19 -17.62
C LYS A 273 -23.06 -50.47 -16.77
N LYS A 274 -23.83 -51.21 -15.96
CA LYS A 274 -24.78 -50.60 -15.02
C LYS A 274 -24.04 -49.81 -13.94
N ARG A 275 -22.98 -50.40 -13.35
CA ARG A 275 -22.18 -49.75 -12.31
C ARG A 275 -21.45 -48.49 -12.81
N ILE A 276 -20.92 -48.51 -14.04
CA ILE A 276 -20.35 -47.31 -14.68
C ILE A 276 -21.40 -46.19 -14.77
N ARG A 277 -22.61 -46.49 -15.26
CA ARG A 277 -23.71 -45.50 -15.33
C ARG A 277 -24.13 -44.96 -13.97
N ASP A 278 -24.14 -45.81 -12.94
CA ASP A 278 -24.45 -45.38 -11.57
C ASP A 278 -23.37 -44.44 -11.02
N ILE A 279 -22.09 -44.70 -11.31
CA ILE A 279 -20.97 -43.82 -10.93
C ILE A 279 -21.01 -42.49 -11.71
N GLU A 280 -21.31 -42.53 -13.01
CA GLU A 280 -21.49 -41.31 -13.83
C GLU A 280 -22.61 -40.42 -13.28
N ARG A 281 -23.72 -41.02 -12.83
CA ARG A 281 -24.82 -40.29 -12.17
C ARG A 281 -24.34 -39.63 -10.87
N ARG A 282 -23.58 -40.34 -10.04
CA ARG A 282 -22.98 -39.77 -8.81
C ARG A 282 -22.01 -38.62 -9.10
N ILE A 283 -21.19 -38.72 -10.15
CA ILE A 283 -20.32 -37.61 -10.56
C ILE A 283 -21.15 -36.38 -10.92
N LYS A 284 -22.30 -36.56 -11.59
CA LYS A 284 -23.21 -35.47 -11.96
C LYS A 284 -23.89 -34.83 -10.75
N GLU A 285 -24.15 -35.57 -9.68
CA GLU A 285 -24.70 -35.07 -8.41
C GLU A 285 -23.68 -34.24 -7.59
N LEU A 286 -22.38 -34.34 -7.89
CA LEU A 286 -21.30 -33.56 -7.26
C LEU A 286 -21.04 -32.20 -7.96
N TYR A 287 -21.86 -31.85 -8.95
CA TYR A 287 -21.85 -30.56 -9.65
C TYR A 287 -23.01 -29.69 -9.17
#